data_AF-X1SNH0-F1
#
_entry.id   AF-X1SNH0-F1
#
_cell.length_a   1.000
_cell.length_b   1.000
_cell.length_c   1.000
_cell.angle_alpha   90.00
_cell.angle_beta   90.00
_cell.angle_gamma   90.00
#
_symmetry.space_group_name_H-M   'P 1'
#
loop_
_entity.id
_entity.type
_entity.pdbx_description
1 polymer ?
#
loop_
_entity_poly.entity_id
_entity_poly.type
_entity_poly.pdbx_seq_one_letter_code
_entity_poly.pdbx_strand_id
1 'polypeptide(L)'
;RPFLFIAFFISGANGLIFEIIFRRLLHLSLGVTHYSVGIVLTVFMAGLGIGSLIFGKIADRTPKLLLIYGLLEAGIGVLGIILIGLSGYLDFIYVFFLRMAGSPESTNIITKTMMAGILLLPMTILMGGTLPVLGKTLSSPEGKSGAPLGLLYGLNTLGGVAGTLGVTFALLGAFGTSMTMLLFSLISIGIGAVSLFFYRTTIREIQAGIINKPADKEYGKKNIPGADRVILPLIAFFVSGFVGLSVEVYWTRILAYVIGSHGYAFGIILAA
;
A
#
# COMPACT_ATOMS: atom_id res chain seq x y z
N ARG A 1 15.42 -14.89 -8.12
CA ARG A 1 14.37 -15.50 -7.26
C ARG A 1 12.99 -15.16 -7.85
N PRO A 2 12.44 -16.00 -8.74
CA PRO A 2 11.21 -15.69 -9.50
C PRO A 2 9.98 -15.41 -8.61
N PHE A 3 9.92 -16.05 -7.44
CA PHE A 3 8.87 -15.81 -6.44
C PHE A 3 8.68 -14.33 -6.07
N LEU A 4 9.76 -13.53 -5.98
CA LEU A 4 9.65 -12.12 -5.58
C LEU A 4 8.85 -11.27 -6.57
N PHE A 5 8.92 -11.61 -7.86
CA PHE A 5 8.15 -10.91 -8.90
C PHE A 5 6.66 -11.24 -8.81
N ILE A 6 6.33 -12.51 -8.56
CA ILE A 6 4.94 -12.96 -8.36
C ILE A 6 4.38 -12.36 -7.07
N ALA A 7 5.14 -12.42 -5.98
CA ALA A 7 4.78 -11.83 -4.71
C ALA A 7 4.50 -10.33 -4.86
N PHE A 8 5.32 -9.61 -5.63
CA PHE A 8 5.14 -8.17 -5.81
C PHE A 8 3.97 -7.78 -6.72
N PHE A 9 3.66 -8.61 -7.72
CA PHE A 9 2.42 -8.51 -8.48
C PHE A 9 1.20 -8.69 -7.56
N ILE A 10 1.18 -9.76 -6.75
CA ILE A 10 0.07 -10.02 -5.82
C ILE A 10 -0.03 -8.94 -4.75
N SER A 11 1.09 -8.43 -4.25
CA SER A 11 1.15 -7.30 -3.30
C SER A 11 0.57 -6.02 -3.90
N GLY A 12 0.81 -5.76 -5.19
CA GLY A 12 0.19 -4.66 -5.93
C GLY A 12 -1.33 -4.80 -6.03
N ALA A 13 -1.80 -6.01 -6.38
CA ALA A 13 -3.22 -6.31 -6.37
C ALA A 13 -3.82 -6.08 -4.98
N ASN A 14 -3.14 -6.57 -3.94
CA ASN A 14 -3.58 -6.44 -2.56
C ASN A 14 -3.71 -4.97 -2.11
N GLY A 15 -2.75 -4.12 -2.48
CA GLY A 15 -2.75 -2.70 -2.17
C GLY A 15 -4.02 -1.99 -2.67
N LEU A 16 -4.34 -2.13 -3.95
CA LEU A 16 -5.51 -1.46 -4.53
C LEU A 16 -6.84 -2.12 -4.12
N ILE A 17 -6.83 -3.42 -3.84
CA ILE A 17 -8.00 -4.11 -3.26
C ILE A 17 -8.34 -3.53 -1.89
N PHE A 18 -7.34 -3.38 -1.02
CA PHE A 18 -7.55 -2.76 0.29
C PHE A 18 -7.95 -1.30 0.17
N GLU A 19 -7.41 -0.55 -0.79
CA GLU A 19 -7.84 0.83 -1.06
C GLU A 19 -9.35 0.92 -1.39
N ILE A 20 -9.84 0.06 -2.28
CA ILE A 20 -11.27 0.00 -2.63
C ILE A 20 -12.11 -0.42 -1.42
N ILE A 21 -11.64 -1.38 -0.63
CA ILE A 21 -12.30 -1.81 0.60
C ILE A 21 -12.35 -0.67 1.62
N PHE A 22 -11.25 0.05 1.85
CA PHE A 22 -11.19 1.18 2.78
C PHE A 22 -12.16 2.27 2.37
N ARG A 23 -12.18 2.59 1.09
CA ARG A 23 -13.13 3.53 0.52
C ARG A 23 -14.56 3.08 0.76
N ARG A 24 -14.87 1.80 0.55
CA ARG A 24 -16.19 1.23 0.80
C ARG A 24 -16.58 1.30 2.28
N LEU A 25 -15.69 0.93 3.19
CA LEU A 25 -15.92 0.98 4.64
C LEU A 25 -16.17 2.41 5.11
N LEU A 26 -15.33 3.36 4.70
CA LEU A 26 -15.50 4.77 5.06
C LEU A 26 -16.74 5.38 4.41
N HIS A 27 -17.13 4.95 3.21
CA HIS A 27 -18.36 5.42 2.58
C HIS A 27 -19.62 4.89 3.29
N LEU A 28 -19.58 3.65 3.79
CA LEU A 28 -20.68 3.05 4.55
C LEU A 28 -20.81 3.70 5.95
N SER A 29 -19.69 3.94 6.65
CA SER A 29 -19.72 4.47 8.02
C SER A 29 -19.73 6.00 8.13
N LEU A 30 -19.03 6.73 7.27
CA LEU A 30 -18.97 8.20 7.29
C LEU A 30 -20.05 8.88 6.43
N GLY A 31 -20.85 8.06 5.74
CA GLY A 31 -21.82 8.49 4.74
C GLY A 31 -21.22 8.93 3.41
N VAL A 32 -22.08 9.00 2.40
CA VAL A 32 -21.76 9.48 1.05
C VAL A 32 -21.52 10.99 1.11
N THR A 33 -20.26 11.41 1.20
CA THR A 33 -19.91 12.83 1.07
C THR A 33 -18.85 13.01 -0.01
N HIS A 34 -18.85 14.17 -0.69
CA HIS A 34 -17.86 14.50 -1.71
C HIS A 34 -16.41 14.45 -1.18
N TYR A 35 -16.22 14.52 0.15
CA TYR A 35 -14.92 14.52 0.81
C TYR A 35 -14.34 13.12 1.05
N SER A 36 -15.18 12.08 1.14
CA SER A 36 -14.75 10.74 1.57
C SER A 36 -13.68 10.14 0.66
N VAL A 37 -13.82 10.30 -0.67
CA VAL A 37 -12.83 9.80 -1.64
C VAL A 37 -11.49 10.54 -1.51
N GLY A 38 -11.52 11.86 -1.37
CA GLY A 38 -10.32 12.68 -1.20
C GLY A 38 -9.59 12.38 0.10
N ILE A 39 -10.33 12.16 1.20
CA ILE A 39 -9.75 11.78 2.49
C ILE A 39 -9.04 10.42 2.40
N VAL A 40 -9.70 9.42 1.80
CA VAL A 40 -9.10 8.08 1.62
C VAL A 40 -7.81 8.19 0.83
N LEU A 41 -7.84 8.81 -0.35
CA LEU A 41 -6.66 8.97 -1.20
C LEU A 41 -5.55 9.74 -0.48
N THR A 42 -5.88 10.82 0.21
CA THR A 42 -4.89 11.63 0.95
C THR A 42 -4.22 10.81 2.05
N VAL A 43 -4.99 10.13 2.88
CA VAL A 43 -4.45 9.32 3.99
C VAL A 43 -3.67 8.11 3.45
N PHE A 44 -4.19 7.46 2.40
CA PHE A 44 -3.57 6.30 1.78
C PHE A 44 -2.21 6.67 1.17
N MET A 45 -2.16 7.72 0.36
CA MET A 45 -0.93 8.21 -0.26
C MET A 45 0.06 8.77 0.78
N ALA A 46 -0.42 9.45 1.82
CA ALA A 46 0.43 9.89 2.93
C ALA A 46 1.06 8.70 3.66
N GLY A 47 0.29 7.65 3.94
CA GLY A 47 0.78 6.41 4.53
C GLY A 47 1.83 5.73 3.65
N LEU A 48 1.57 5.56 2.35
CA LEU A 48 2.54 5.01 1.40
C LEU A 48 3.84 5.83 1.37
N GLY A 49 3.74 7.16 1.34
CA GLY A 49 4.89 8.06 1.35
C GLY A 49 5.71 7.95 2.64
N ILE A 50 5.04 8.00 3.80
CA ILE A 50 5.68 7.84 5.12
C ILE A 50 6.37 6.46 5.21
N GLY A 51 5.67 5.40 4.80
CA GLY A 51 6.20 4.04 4.74
C GLY A 51 7.45 3.93 3.87
N SER A 52 7.40 4.50 2.67
CA SER A 52 8.53 4.49 1.74
C SER A 52 9.76 5.20 2.31
N LEU A 53 9.55 6.34 3.00
CA LEU A 53 10.63 7.08 3.66
C LEU A 53 11.23 6.31 4.84
N ILE A 54 10.40 5.73 5.71
CA ILE A 54 10.84 4.97 6.88
C ILE A 54 11.58 3.72 6.45
N PHE A 55 10.93 2.86 5.65
CA PHE A 55 11.48 1.58 5.26
C PHE A 55 12.57 1.68 4.19
N GLY A 56 12.60 2.75 3.40
CA GLY A 56 13.74 3.10 2.54
C GLY A 56 15.01 3.37 3.35
N LYS A 57 14.92 4.20 4.40
CA LYS A 57 16.04 4.45 5.33
C LYS A 57 16.46 3.18 6.09
N ILE A 58 15.51 2.35 6.50
CA ILE A 58 15.81 1.07 7.19
C ILE A 58 16.49 0.11 6.21
N ALA A 59 15.97 -0.06 5.00
CA ALA A 59 16.57 -0.86 3.93
C ALA A 59 17.99 -0.35 3.60
N ASP A 60 18.24 0.94 3.79
CA ASP A 60 19.57 1.52 3.65
C ASP A 60 20.62 1.05 4.64
N ARG A 61 20.20 0.65 5.84
CA ARG A 61 21.08 0.34 6.96
C ARG A 61 21.23 -1.14 7.29
N THR A 62 20.55 -2.03 6.57
CA THR A 62 20.53 -3.45 6.92
C THR A 62 20.59 -4.41 5.73
N PRO A 63 21.33 -5.53 5.83
CA PRO A 63 21.29 -6.60 4.85
C PRO A 63 20.02 -7.46 4.92
N LYS A 64 19.21 -7.33 5.97
CA LYS A 64 18.07 -8.23 6.26
C LYS A 64 16.79 -7.83 5.49
N LEU A 65 16.92 -7.53 4.21
CA LEU A 65 15.81 -6.97 3.39
C LEU A 65 14.65 -7.95 3.23
N LEU A 66 14.94 -9.24 3.00
CA LEU A 66 13.89 -10.25 2.85
C LEU A 66 13.12 -10.52 4.15
N LEU A 67 13.79 -10.39 5.30
CA LEU A 67 13.14 -10.43 6.61
C LEU A 67 12.18 -9.25 6.76
N ILE A 68 12.64 -8.02 6.46
CA ILE A 68 11.79 -6.83 6.53
C ILE A 68 10.60 -6.97 5.60
N TYR A 69 10.81 -7.35 4.35
CA TYR A 69 9.73 -7.56 3.39
C TYR A 69 8.71 -8.57 3.91
N GLY A 70 9.18 -9.70 4.45
CA GLY A 70 8.29 -10.71 5.04
C GLY A 70 7.49 -10.20 6.24
N LEU A 71 8.09 -9.36 7.10
CA LEU A 71 7.41 -8.73 8.23
C LEU A 71 6.39 -7.67 7.80
N LEU A 72 6.69 -6.90 6.75
CA LEU A 72 5.75 -5.93 6.18
C LEU A 72 4.50 -6.63 5.66
N GLU A 73 4.66 -7.66 4.83
CA GLU A 73 3.56 -8.44 4.26
C GLU A 73 2.74 -9.16 5.35
N ALA A 74 3.41 -9.77 6.32
CA ALA A 74 2.71 -10.38 7.47
C ALA A 74 1.93 -9.33 8.28
N GLY A 75 2.53 -8.15 8.51
CA GLY A 75 1.87 -7.05 9.22
C GLY A 75 0.65 -6.51 8.47
N ILE A 76 0.73 -6.38 7.14
CA ILE A 76 -0.42 -6.00 6.30
C ILE A 76 -1.56 -7.00 6.49
N GLY A 77 -1.29 -8.30 6.38
CA GLY A 77 -2.35 -9.30 6.54
C GLY A 77 -2.91 -9.36 7.96
N VAL A 78 -2.09 -9.23 9.00
CA VAL A 78 -2.57 -9.15 10.39
C VAL A 78 -3.47 -7.94 10.59
N LEU A 79 -3.07 -6.76 10.10
CA LEU A 79 -3.89 -5.56 10.17
C LEU A 79 -5.21 -5.72 9.39
N GLY A 80 -5.19 -6.41 8.26
CA GLY A 80 -6.39 -6.72 7.49
C GLY A 80 -7.38 -7.57 8.29
N ILE A 81 -6.92 -8.59 9.01
CA ILE A 81 -7.76 -9.40 9.91
C ILE A 81 -8.31 -8.55 11.07
N ILE A 82 -7.48 -7.69 11.67
CA ILE A 82 -7.93 -6.76 12.73
C ILE A 82 -9.03 -5.84 12.21
N LEU A 83 -8.87 -5.31 10.99
CA LEU A 83 -9.86 -4.44 10.35
C LEU A 83 -11.19 -5.14 10.08
N ILE A 84 -11.21 -6.46 9.82
CA ILE A 84 -12.46 -7.22 9.71
C ILE A 84 -13.21 -7.17 11.04
N GLY A 85 -12.53 -7.46 12.16
CA GLY A 85 -13.15 -7.37 13.48
C GLY A 85 -13.62 -5.96 13.83
N LEU A 86 -12.84 -4.94 13.44
CA LEU A 86 -13.16 -3.54 13.68
C LEU A 86 -14.30 -3.02 12.80
N SER A 87 -14.51 -3.61 11.62
CA SER A 87 -15.51 -3.15 10.64
C SER A 87 -16.93 -3.10 11.21
N GLY A 88 -17.30 -4.04 12.09
CA GLY A 88 -18.61 -4.08 12.76
C GLY A 88 -18.81 -2.98 13.82
N TYR A 89 -17.75 -2.29 14.23
CA TYR A 89 -17.78 -1.25 15.25
C TYR A 89 -17.54 0.15 14.69
N LEU A 90 -17.32 0.30 13.38
CA LEU A 90 -16.95 1.58 12.76
C LEU A 90 -17.97 2.69 13.01
N ASP A 91 -19.27 2.37 12.95
CA ASP A 91 -20.34 3.35 13.18
C ASP A 91 -20.36 3.82 14.64
N PHE A 92 -20.17 2.89 15.59
CA PHE A 92 -20.04 3.21 17.02
C PHE A 92 -18.82 4.10 17.28
N ILE A 93 -17.67 3.77 16.68
CA ILE A 93 -16.43 4.53 16.79
C ILE A 93 -16.63 5.93 16.21
N TYR A 94 -17.27 6.04 15.05
CA TYR A 94 -17.56 7.33 14.41
C TYR A 94 -18.44 8.21 15.30
N VAL A 95 -19.56 7.67 15.81
CA VAL A 95 -20.47 8.40 16.70
C VAL A 95 -19.77 8.84 18.00
N PHE A 96 -18.89 7.99 18.56
CA PHE A 96 -18.10 8.35 19.73
C PHE A 96 -17.21 9.57 19.47
N PHE A 97 -16.45 9.58 18.37
CA PHE A 97 -15.59 10.71 18.01
C PHE A 97 -16.39 11.96 17.65
N LEU A 98 -17.53 11.82 16.98
CA LEU A 98 -18.43 12.95 16.69
C LEU A 98 -18.94 13.63 17.96
N ARG A 99 -19.40 12.84 18.94
CA ARG A 99 -19.88 13.36 20.22
C ARG A 99 -18.79 14.09 20.99
N MET A 100 -17.58 13.54 20.99
CA MET A 100 -16.42 14.18 21.61
C MET A 100 -16.03 15.50 20.94
N ALA A 101 -16.22 15.60 19.62
CA ALA A 101 -15.92 16.80 18.84
C ALA A 101 -16.98 17.92 18.96
N GLY A 102 -18.18 17.63 19.50
CA GLY A 102 -19.23 18.62 19.72
C GLY A 102 -19.82 19.26 18.46
N SER A 103 -19.65 18.64 17.30
CA SER A 103 -20.00 19.20 15.98
C SER A 103 -21.11 18.44 15.27
N PRO A 104 -21.89 19.08 14.36
CA PRO A 104 -22.90 18.39 13.55
C PRO A 104 -22.35 17.20 12.74
N GLU A 105 -23.15 16.14 12.62
CA GLU A 105 -22.81 14.84 12.03
C GLU A 105 -22.39 14.90 10.54
N SER A 106 -22.86 15.91 9.80
CA SER A 106 -22.68 16.01 8.36
C SER A 106 -21.41 16.76 7.91
N THR A 107 -20.73 17.51 8.80
CA THR A 107 -19.72 18.50 8.38
C THR A 107 -18.32 18.38 8.98
N ASN A 108 -18.05 17.46 9.93
CA ASN A 108 -16.72 17.40 10.54
C ASN A 108 -15.68 16.61 9.72
N ILE A 109 -15.04 17.29 8.76
CA ILE A 109 -13.92 16.76 7.96
C ILE A 109 -12.74 16.32 8.83
N ILE A 110 -12.48 17.01 9.95
CA ILE A 110 -11.35 16.67 10.85
C ILE A 110 -11.59 15.30 11.47
N THR A 111 -12.77 15.05 12.03
CA THR A 111 -13.13 13.73 12.60
C THR A 111 -13.05 12.62 11.56
N LYS A 112 -13.57 12.86 10.34
CA LYS A 112 -13.50 11.90 9.23
C LYS A 112 -12.06 11.59 8.84
N THR A 113 -11.21 12.61 8.81
CA THR A 113 -9.78 12.48 8.47
C THR A 113 -9.00 11.76 9.57
N MET A 114 -9.27 12.05 10.84
CA MET A 114 -8.67 11.35 11.97
C MET A 114 -9.07 9.87 11.98
N MET A 115 -10.34 9.56 11.77
CA MET A 115 -10.82 8.18 11.72
C MET A 115 -10.21 7.43 10.54
N ALA A 116 -10.18 8.02 9.35
CA ALA A 116 -9.47 7.44 8.21
C ALA A 116 -7.98 7.24 8.52
N GLY A 117 -7.34 8.22 9.17
CA GLY A 117 -5.95 8.14 9.62
C GLY A 117 -5.69 6.92 10.52
N ILE A 118 -6.49 6.77 11.58
CA ILE A 118 -6.37 5.67 12.55
C ILE A 118 -6.54 4.30 11.87
N LEU A 119 -7.47 4.20 10.92
CA LEU A 119 -7.81 2.95 10.25
C LEU A 119 -6.81 2.58 9.14
N LEU A 120 -6.40 3.55 8.33
CA LEU A 120 -5.64 3.31 7.10
C LEU A 120 -4.13 3.46 7.31
N LEU A 121 -3.66 4.42 8.12
CA LEU A 121 -2.22 4.72 8.23
C LEU A 121 -1.38 3.51 8.65
N PRO A 122 -1.75 2.69 9.65
CA PRO A 122 -0.93 1.56 10.05
C PRO A 122 -0.65 0.60 8.89
N MET A 123 -1.68 0.22 8.12
CA MET A 123 -1.53 -0.70 7.00
C MET A 123 -0.81 -0.06 5.81
N THR A 124 -1.17 1.18 5.47
CA THR A 124 -0.60 1.88 4.31
C THR A 124 0.86 2.27 4.50
N ILE A 125 1.29 2.53 5.75
CA ILE A 125 2.71 2.69 6.09
C ILE A 125 3.49 1.39 5.82
N LEU A 126 2.92 0.22 6.14
CA LEU A 126 3.58 -1.05 5.81
C LEU A 126 3.61 -1.30 4.30
N MET A 127 2.51 -1.04 3.60
CA MET A 127 2.43 -1.15 2.13
C MET A 127 3.47 -0.25 1.45
N GLY A 128 3.64 0.98 1.92
CA GLY A 128 4.62 1.94 1.39
C GLY A 128 6.07 1.46 1.49
N GLY A 129 6.36 0.59 2.46
CA GLY A 129 7.70 0.02 2.64
C GLY A 129 8.04 -1.12 1.69
N THR A 130 7.07 -1.75 1.03
CA THR A 130 7.29 -2.97 0.24
C THR A 130 8.21 -2.74 -0.96
N LEU A 131 7.94 -1.70 -1.76
CA LEU A 131 8.71 -1.34 -2.95
C LEU A 131 10.18 -0.98 -2.64
N PRO A 132 10.52 -0.06 -1.71
CA PRO A 132 11.93 0.27 -1.46
C PRO A 132 12.73 -0.92 -0.92
N VAL A 133 12.11 -1.78 -0.11
CA VAL A 133 12.76 -2.99 0.45
C VAL A 133 13.05 -4.01 -0.65
N LEU A 134 12.06 -4.32 -1.51
CA LEU A 134 12.24 -5.27 -2.62
C LEU A 134 13.15 -4.73 -3.72
N GLY A 135 12.98 -3.46 -4.08
CA GLY A 135 13.81 -2.78 -5.06
C GLY A 135 15.29 -2.87 -4.70
N LYS A 136 15.61 -2.72 -3.41
CA LYS A 136 16.98 -2.90 -2.93
C LYS A 136 17.44 -4.36 -2.89
N THR A 137 16.54 -5.31 -2.63
CA THR A 137 16.84 -6.75 -2.67
C THR A 137 17.27 -7.20 -4.08
N LEU A 138 16.71 -6.59 -5.12
CA LEU A 138 16.95 -6.94 -6.52
C LEU A 138 17.96 -6.02 -7.23
N SER A 139 18.39 -4.94 -6.58
CA SER A 139 19.43 -4.05 -7.12
C SER A 139 20.80 -4.72 -7.11
N SER A 140 21.45 -4.79 -8.28
CA SER A 140 22.82 -5.31 -8.39
C SER A 140 23.84 -4.36 -7.71
N PRO A 141 24.88 -4.90 -7.04
CA PRO A 141 25.93 -4.11 -6.38
C PRO A 141 26.66 -3.10 -7.29
N GLU A 142 26.66 -3.34 -8.60
CA GLU A 142 27.46 -2.61 -9.58
C GLU A 142 26.72 -1.41 -10.19
N GLY A 143 25.51 -1.07 -9.72
CA GLY A 143 24.74 0.07 -10.22
C GLY A 143 24.22 -0.06 -11.66
N LYS A 144 24.47 -1.20 -12.34
CA LYS A 144 24.12 -1.43 -13.74
C LYS A 144 22.70 -1.93 -14.02
N SER A 145 21.74 -1.72 -13.12
CA SER A 145 20.38 -2.19 -13.40
C SER A 145 19.31 -1.32 -12.74
N GLY A 146 18.87 -0.28 -13.46
CA GLY A 146 17.55 0.33 -13.25
C GLY A 146 16.40 -0.53 -13.80
N ALA A 147 16.72 -1.49 -14.68
CA ALA A 147 15.76 -2.43 -15.29
C ALA A 147 14.95 -3.28 -14.28
N PRO A 148 15.50 -3.79 -13.15
CA PRO A 148 14.75 -4.57 -12.19
C PRO A 148 13.74 -3.73 -11.41
N LEU A 149 14.04 -2.44 -11.14
CA LEU A 149 13.13 -1.57 -10.39
C LEU A 149 11.92 -1.15 -11.24
N GLY A 150 12.15 -0.79 -12.51
CA GLY A 150 11.08 -0.50 -13.45
C GLY A 150 10.17 -1.71 -13.69
N LEU A 151 10.75 -2.91 -13.83
CA LEU A 151 9.97 -4.15 -13.96
C LEU A 151 9.16 -4.47 -12.70
N LEU A 152 9.74 -4.30 -11.51
CA LEU A 152 9.01 -4.47 -10.25
C LEU A 152 7.84 -3.49 -10.16
N TYR A 153 8.08 -2.21 -10.42
CA TYR A 153 7.04 -1.20 -10.42
C TYR A 153 5.93 -1.55 -11.44
N GLY A 154 6.31 -1.93 -12.67
CA GLY A 154 5.34 -2.36 -13.69
C GLY A 154 4.52 -3.58 -13.27
N LEU A 155 5.13 -4.60 -12.65
CA LEU A 155 4.41 -5.77 -12.14
C LEU A 155 3.46 -5.41 -10.98
N ASN A 156 3.87 -4.50 -10.10
CA ASN A 156 3.03 -4.01 -9.02
C ASN A 156 1.83 -3.23 -9.55
N THR A 157 2.04 -2.36 -10.54
CA THR A 157 0.97 -1.63 -11.22
C THR A 157 0.02 -2.57 -11.95
N LEU A 158 0.53 -3.55 -12.72
CA LEU A 158 -0.30 -4.56 -13.39
C LEU A 158 -1.10 -5.39 -12.39
N GLY A 159 -0.47 -5.78 -11.28
CA GLY A 159 -1.15 -6.44 -10.17
C GLY A 159 -2.25 -5.57 -9.60
N GLY A 160 -1.96 -4.30 -9.36
CA GLY A 160 -2.94 -3.29 -8.94
C GLY A 160 -4.14 -3.24 -9.88
N VAL A 161 -3.93 -3.06 -11.18
CA VAL A 161 -4.99 -3.05 -12.19
C VAL A 161 -5.83 -4.34 -12.12
N ALA A 162 -5.18 -5.51 -12.09
CA ALA A 162 -5.88 -6.79 -11.97
C ALA A 162 -6.70 -6.90 -10.67
N GLY A 163 -6.13 -6.44 -9.55
CA GLY A 163 -6.79 -6.41 -8.25
C GLY A 163 -7.99 -5.48 -8.23
N THR A 164 -7.83 -4.26 -8.74
CA THR A 164 -8.87 -3.23 -8.88
C THR A 164 -10.05 -3.73 -9.72
N LEU A 165 -9.78 -4.28 -10.91
CA LEU A 165 -10.83 -4.83 -11.77
C LEU A 165 -11.49 -6.05 -11.11
N GLY A 166 -10.69 -6.95 -10.55
CA GLY A 166 -11.18 -8.15 -9.87
C GLY A 166 -12.10 -7.82 -8.70
N VAL A 167 -11.73 -6.87 -7.83
CA VAL A 167 -12.55 -6.52 -6.67
C VAL A 167 -13.79 -5.73 -7.04
N THR A 168 -13.68 -4.86 -8.04
CA THR A 168 -14.78 -4.01 -8.50
C THR A 168 -15.88 -4.83 -9.16
N PHE A 169 -15.52 -5.81 -10.00
CA PHE A 169 -16.49 -6.54 -10.82
C PHE A 169 -16.81 -7.96 -10.35
N ALA A 170 -15.96 -8.58 -9.51
CA ALA A 170 -16.14 -9.98 -9.12
C ALA A 170 -16.10 -10.20 -7.60
N LEU A 171 -14.99 -9.87 -6.94
CA LEU A 171 -14.73 -10.36 -5.57
C LEU A 171 -15.74 -9.82 -4.56
N LEU A 172 -16.09 -8.52 -4.62
CA LEU A 172 -17.07 -7.97 -3.69
C LEU A 172 -18.49 -8.49 -3.92
N GLY A 173 -18.85 -8.82 -5.16
CA GLY A 173 -20.15 -9.41 -5.48
C GLY A 173 -20.24 -10.88 -5.06
N ALA A 174 -19.16 -11.64 -5.25
CA ALA A 174 -19.12 -13.07 -4.96
C ALA A 174 -18.89 -13.39 -3.47
N PHE A 175 -17.97 -12.68 -2.82
CA PHE A 175 -17.51 -13.00 -1.47
C PHE A 175 -17.94 -11.95 -0.43
N GLY A 176 -18.33 -10.75 -0.85
CA GLY A 176 -18.55 -9.63 0.05
C GLY A 176 -17.26 -9.04 0.63
N THR A 177 -17.38 -7.95 1.39
CA THR A 177 -16.24 -7.19 1.90
C THR A 177 -15.37 -8.01 2.86
N SER A 178 -15.96 -8.62 3.90
CA SER A 178 -15.20 -9.29 4.96
C SER A 178 -14.43 -10.52 4.47
N MET A 179 -15.03 -11.34 3.60
CA MET A 179 -14.36 -12.52 3.05
C MET A 179 -13.27 -12.10 2.04
N THR A 180 -13.52 -11.07 1.21
CA THR A 180 -12.47 -10.52 0.34
C THR A 180 -11.28 -10.03 1.16
N MET A 181 -11.53 -9.26 2.23
CA MET A 181 -10.49 -8.83 3.16
C MET A 181 -9.73 -10.03 3.76
N LEU A 182 -10.43 -11.07 4.20
CA LEU A 182 -9.80 -12.24 4.81
C LEU A 182 -8.88 -12.95 3.82
N LEU A 183 -9.36 -13.24 2.62
CA LEU A 183 -8.59 -13.91 1.58
C LEU A 183 -7.28 -13.17 1.29
N PHE A 184 -7.37 -11.86 1.06
CA PHE A 184 -6.23 -11.02 0.71
C PHE A 184 -5.30 -10.76 1.90
N SER A 185 -5.82 -10.76 3.13
CA SER A 185 -5.03 -10.77 4.36
C SER A 185 -4.21 -12.06 4.50
N LEU A 186 -4.83 -13.22 4.27
CA LEU A 186 -4.16 -14.52 4.33
C LEU A 186 -3.11 -14.67 3.22
N ILE A 187 -3.38 -14.14 2.03
CA ILE A 187 -2.41 -14.09 0.94
C ILE A 187 -1.16 -13.30 1.35
N SER A 188 -1.31 -12.10 1.92
CA SER A 188 -0.17 -11.32 2.41
C SER A 188 0.58 -12.01 3.55
N ILE A 189 -0.11 -12.66 4.48
CA ILE A 189 0.54 -13.51 5.50
C ILE A 189 1.33 -14.65 4.84
N GLY A 190 0.78 -15.28 3.81
CA GLY A 190 1.44 -16.33 3.04
C GLY A 190 2.71 -15.82 2.35
N ILE A 191 2.67 -14.65 1.69
CA ILE A 191 3.84 -14.00 1.11
C ILE A 191 4.89 -13.71 2.19
N GLY A 192 4.44 -13.22 3.34
CA GLY A 192 5.28 -13.00 4.51
C GLY A 192 6.00 -14.27 4.98
N ALA A 193 5.25 -15.35 5.17
CA ALA A 193 5.75 -16.64 5.62
C ALA A 193 6.76 -17.24 4.64
N VAL A 194 6.48 -17.21 3.32
CA VAL A 194 7.39 -17.70 2.30
C VAL A 194 8.68 -16.86 2.25
N SER A 195 8.58 -15.53 2.38
CA SER A 195 9.74 -14.65 2.44
C SER A 195 10.62 -14.93 3.67
N LEU A 196 10.00 -15.15 4.84
CA LEU A 196 10.69 -15.53 6.07
C LEU A 196 11.34 -16.91 5.98
N PHE A 197 10.68 -17.87 5.32
CA PHE A 197 11.24 -19.19 5.06
C PHE A 197 12.51 -19.09 4.22
N PHE A 198 12.45 -18.39 3.07
CA PHE A 198 13.63 -18.19 2.22
C PHE A 198 14.75 -17.42 2.95
N TYR A 199 14.41 -16.45 3.79
CA TYR A 199 15.39 -15.75 4.61
C TYR A 199 16.11 -16.71 5.58
N ARG A 200 15.36 -17.56 6.30
CA ARG A 200 15.93 -18.55 7.21
C ARG A 200 16.81 -19.56 6.51
N THR A 201 16.39 -20.07 5.35
CA THR A 201 17.19 -21.01 4.55
C THR A 201 18.49 -20.36 4.09
N THR A 202 18.43 -19.11 3.60
CA THR A 202 19.63 -18.37 3.18
C THR A 202 20.61 -18.18 4.35
N ILE A 203 20.12 -17.81 5.53
CA ILE A 203 20.97 -17.62 6.72
C ILE A 203 21.60 -18.95 7.17
N ARG A 204 20.85 -20.06 7.12
CA ARG A 204 21.38 -21.40 7.45
C ARG A 204 22.47 -21.82 6.48
N GLU A 205 22.27 -21.61 5.18
CA GLU A 205 23.28 -21.92 4.15
C GLU A 205 24.55 -21.09 4.31
N ILE A 206 24.42 -19.81 4.70
CA ILE A 206 25.58 -18.96 5.03
C ILE A 206 26.31 -19.49 6.28
N GLN A 207 25.58 -19.88 7.33
CA GLN A 207 26.16 -20.44 8.55
C GLN A 207 26.84 -21.80 8.31
N ALA A 208 26.30 -22.61 7.40
CA ALA A 208 26.85 -23.89 7.00
C ALA A 208 28.05 -23.76 6.02
N GLY A 209 28.42 -22.55 5.62
CA GLY A 209 29.52 -22.30 4.68
C GLY A 209 29.23 -22.69 3.23
N ILE A 210 27.97 -22.98 2.89
CA ILE A 210 27.54 -23.33 1.53
C ILE A 210 27.52 -22.08 0.63
N ILE A 211 27.11 -20.95 1.20
CA ILE A 211 27.05 -19.66 0.52
C ILE A 211 27.96 -18.68 1.25
N ASN A 212 28.82 -17.99 0.52
CA ASN A 212 29.64 -16.93 1.09
C ASN A 212 28.75 -15.82 1.66
N LYS A 213 29.01 -15.44 2.92
CA LYS A 213 28.38 -14.26 3.52
C LYS A 213 28.58 -13.09 2.56
N PRO A 214 27.54 -12.33 2.19
CA PRO A 214 27.74 -11.12 1.42
C PRO A 214 28.76 -10.26 2.18
N ALA A 215 29.82 -9.83 1.49
CA ALA A 215 30.86 -8.98 2.07
C ALA A 215 30.20 -7.89 2.92
N ASP A 216 30.77 -7.58 4.09
CA ASP A 216 30.29 -6.51 4.97
C ASP A 216 30.42 -5.19 4.21
N LYS A 217 29.40 -4.88 3.40
CA LYS A 217 29.33 -3.64 2.63
C LYS A 217 29.16 -2.52 3.65
N GLU A 218 29.85 -1.41 3.44
CA GLU A 218 29.51 -0.16 4.09
C GLU A 218 28.08 0.23 3.70
N TYR A 219 27.12 -0.19 4.53
CA TYR A 219 25.73 0.25 4.48
C TYR A 219 25.69 1.70 4.98
N GLY A 220 26.20 2.65 4.20
CA GLY A 220 26.23 4.04 4.64
C GLY A 220 27.27 4.93 3.99
N LYS A 221 27.19 5.12 2.67
CA LYS A 221 27.57 6.37 1.96
C LYS A 221 27.25 6.21 0.47
N LYS A 222 26.00 6.45 0.09
CA LYS A 222 25.70 6.80 -1.30
C LYS A 222 26.09 8.26 -1.47
N ASN A 223 26.79 8.60 -2.57
CA ASN A 223 26.86 9.97 -3.03
C ASN A 223 25.43 10.42 -3.33
N ILE A 224 24.83 11.13 -2.38
CA ILE A 224 23.55 11.80 -2.60
C ILE A 224 23.86 12.88 -3.65
N PRO A 225 23.19 12.88 -4.81
CA PRO A 225 23.36 13.98 -5.77
C PRO A 225 23.12 15.31 -5.04
N GLY A 226 23.87 16.36 -5.39
CA GLY A 226 23.68 17.68 -4.78
C GLY A 226 22.20 18.09 -4.81
N ALA A 227 21.73 18.77 -3.76
CA ALA A 227 20.32 19.08 -3.54
C ALA A 227 19.63 19.63 -4.80
N ASP A 228 20.34 20.50 -5.53
CA ASP A 228 19.92 21.15 -6.77
C ASP A 228 19.55 20.14 -7.88
N ARG A 229 20.21 18.98 -7.93
CA ARG A 229 19.96 17.90 -8.91
C ARG A 229 18.76 17.02 -8.55
N VAL A 230 18.25 17.13 -7.31
CA VAL A 230 17.16 16.28 -6.80
C VAL A 230 15.86 17.07 -6.63
N ILE A 231 15.94 18.39 -6.37
CA ILE A 231 14.76 19.24 -6.18
C ILE A 231 13.84 19.23 -7.40
N LEU A 232 14.37 19.44 -8.61
CA LEU A 232 13.54 19.50 -9.82
C LEU A 232 12.79 18.17 -10.09
N PRO A 233 13.45 16.98 -10.04
CA PRO A 233 12.74 15.70 -10.10
C PRO A 233 11.68 15.54 -9.01
N LEU A 234 11.97 15.91 -7.76
CA LEU A 234 11.00 15.81 -6.65
C LEU A 234 9.77 16.69 -6.88
N ILE A 235 9.97 17.92 -7.36
CA ILE A 235 8.86 18.81 -7.73
C ILE A 235 8.07 18.19 -8.88
N ALA A 236 8.73 17.66 -9.91
CA ALA A 236 8.06 17.01 -11.03
C ALA A 236 7.22 15.79 -10.58
N PHE A 237 7.76 14.93 -9.72
CA PHE A 237 7.01 13.81 -9.13
C PHE A 237 5.85 14.28 -8.26
N PHE A 238 6.05 15.31 -7.45
CA PHE A 238 4.99 15.89 -6.62
C PHE A 238 3.85 16.46 -7.45
N VAL A 239 4.16 17.29 -8.46
CA VAL A 239 3.16 17.89 -9.35
C VAL A 239 2.45 16.80 -10.16
N SER A 240 3.19 15.83 -10.72
CA SER A 240 2.59 14.72 -11.45
C SER A 240 1.65 13.89 -10.57
N GLY A 241 2.05 13.57 -9.35
CA GLY A 241 1.22 12.84 -8.39
C GLY A 241 -0.02 13.65 -7.98
N PHE A 242 0.16 14.94 -7.70
CA PHE A 242 -0.94 15.84 -7.34
C PHE A 242 -1.97 15.96 -8.47
N VAL A 243 -1.51 16.15 -9.71
CA VAL A 243 -2.38 16.21 -10.89
C VAL A 243 -3.06 14.86 -11.12
N GLY A 244 -2.33 13.75 -11.05
CA GLY A 244 -2.88 12.40 -11.20
C GLY A 244 -4.01 12.11 -10.21
N LEU A 245 -3.78 12.35 -8.92
CA LEU A 245 -4.80 12.17 -7.87
C LEU A 245 -5.98 13.12 -8.04
N SER A 246 -5.75 14.36 -8.47
CA SER A 246 -6.82 15.33 -8.72
C SER A 246 -7.71 14.88 -9.89
N VAL A 247 -7.09 14.39 -10.96
CA VAL A 247 -7.76 13.84 -12.15
C VAL A 247 -8.55 12.59 -11.77
N GLU A 248 -7.99 11.70 -10.94
CA GLU A 248 -8.67 10.51 -10.43
C GLU A 248 -9.96 10.87 -9.67
N VAL A 249 -9.89 11.82 -8.73
CA VAL A 249 -11.06 12.29 -7.96
C VAL A 249 -12.09 12.94 -8.88
N TYR A 250 -11.65 13.78 -9.82
CA TYR A 250 -12.53 14.50 -10.72
C TYR A 250 -13.27 13.56 -11.68
N TRP A 251 -12.54 12.66 -12.35
CA TRP A 251 -13.14 11.70 -13.28
C TRP A 251 -14.01 10.68 -12.58
N THR A 252 -13.64 10.21 -11.40
CA THR A 252 -14.48 9.32 -10.61
C THR A 252 -15.86 9.93 -10.35
N ARG A 253 -15.93 11.24 -10.11
CA ARG A 253 -17.19 11.95 -9.91
C ARG A 253 -17.99 12.06 -11.19
N ILE A 254 -17.37 12.49 -12.30
CA ILE A 254 -18.04 12.61 -13.60
C ILE A 254 -18.60 11.25 -14.03
N LEU A 255 -17.77 10.21 -13.97
CA LEU A 255 -18.14 8.87 -14.39
C LEU A 255 -19.22 8.26 -13.48
N ALA A 256 -19.25 8.62 -12.19
CA ALA A 256 -20.32 8.20 -11.29
C ALA A 256 -21.70 8.75 -11.70
N TYR A 257 -21.78 9.94 -12.30
CA TYR A 257 -23.05 10.46 -12.86
C TYR A 257 -23.53 9.67 -14.09
N VAL A 258 -22.59 9.17 -14.89
CA VAL A 258 -22.91 8.40 -16.11
C VAL A 258 -23.27 6.95 -15.78
N ILE A 259 -22.48 6.29 -14.94
CA ILE A 259 -22.64 4.88 -14.56
C ILE A 259 -23.74 4.70 -13.49
N GLY A 260 -24.06 5.76 -12.73
CA GLY A 260 -25.00 5.70 -11.62
C GLY A 260 -24.46 5.02 -10.36
N SER A 261 -23.19 4.58 -10.36
CA SER A 261 -22.54 3.93 -9.22
C SER A 261 -21.14 4.48 -8.97
N HIS A 262 -20.97 5.07 -7.79
CA HIS A 262 -19.69 5.59 -7.32
C HIS A 262 -18.63 4.50 -7.13
N GLY A 263 -19.04 3.25 -6.88
CA GLY A 263 -18.12 2.12 -6.69
C GLY A 263 -17.52 1.64 -8.01
N TYR A 264 -18.36 1.42 -9.02
CA TYR A 264 -17.90 1.00 -10.35
C TYR A 264 -17.08 2.11 -11.04
N ALA A 265 -17.52 3.36 -10.95
CA ALA A 265 -16.79 4.49 -11.52
C ALA A 265 -15.36 4.60 -10.95
N PHE A 266 -15.20 4.41 -9.65
CA PHE A 266 -13.89 4.46 -9.00
C PHE A 266 -12.97 3.32 -9.45
N GLY A 267 -13.48 2.09 -9.47
CA GLY A 267 -12.68 0.95 -9.90
C GLY A 267 -12.24 1.06 -11.36
N ILE A 268 -13.06 1.64 -12.24
CA ILE A 268 -12.68 1.88 -13.63
C ILE A 268 -11.58 2.93 -13.73
N ILE A 269 -11.73 4.07 -13.03
CA ILE A 269 -10.75 5.16 -13.06
C ILE A 269 -9.42 4.75 -12.40
N LEU A 270 -9.46 4.00 -11.30
CA LEU A 270 -8.27 3.51 -10.61
C LEU A 270 -7.50 2.46 -11.44
N ALA A 271 -8.18 1.77 -12.36
CA ALA A 271 -7.55 0.81 -13.28
C ALA A 271 -6.99 1.44 -14.56
N ALA A 272 -7.39 2.67 -14.89
CA ALA A 272 -7.05 3.37 -16.13
C ALA A 272 -5.73 4.16 -16.00
#